data_AF-A0A6N4WRI8-F1
#
_entry.id   AF-A0A6N4WRI8-F1
#
_cell.length_a   1.000
_cell.length_b   1.000
_cell.length_c   1.000
_cell.angle_alpha   90.00
_cell.angle_beta   90.00
_cell.angle_gamma   90.00
#
_symmetry.space_group_name_H-M   'P 1'
#
loop_
_entity.id
_entity.type
_entity.pdbx_description
1 polymer ?
#
loop_
_entity_poly.entity_id
_entity_poly.type
_entity_poly.pdbx_seq_one_letter_code
_entity_poly.pdbx_strand_id
1 'polypeptide(L)'
;MGLFKKNPVFCILCAVGVLAFVGGTALVVMESGKLATSKRQVESADSQIKGLLYATPAPTSENVQAAQKNAEELNAKLQSMRDDLQRGSRLTVSSDGTRVMAGLQRYMSSHRRRVANHKNSDGVKAEIVVPNGFAFGFEKYASETKISDDAAIIPQLDKQRQILRYILDQLIKSDPAGIQVVEREVLEQSATADGGFKINPAISARVPGAIDTLAFRVTFTGYTPSLRKFLNKLAEFELPLVVRSVEVDRPTVSAAGAKKKGKKAASNIDDIFSVFGGASSSADKPAETKSAANKTPVISDTESSFTVTLEFIEIILPSNSEENSN
;
A
#
# COMPACT_ATOMS: atom_id res chain seq x y z
N MET A 1 54.12 26.45 -80.67
CA MET A 1 55.18 25.42 -80.63
C MET A 1 56.57 25.90 -81.12
N GLY A 2 56.84 27.21 -81.26
CA GLY A 2 58.13 27.70 -81.81
C GLY A 2 59.28 27.95 -80.81
N LEU A 3 58.98 28.09 -79.51
CA LEU A 3 59.97 28.45 -78.48
C LEU A 3 60.71 27.23 -77.90
N PHE A 4 60.05 26.08 -77.79
CA PHE A 4 60.62 24.84 -77.24
C PHE A 4 61.77 24.26 -78.08
N LYS A 5 61.76 24.47 -79.40
CA LYS A 5 62.83 24.02 -80.30
C LYS A 5 64.06 24.94 -80.31
N LYS A 6 63.90 26.21 -79.90
CA LYS A 6 65.00 27.19 -79.91
C LYS A 6 65.80 27.18 -78.61
N ASN A 7 65.14 27.07 -77.45
CA ASN A 7 65.80 27.11 -76.14
C ASN A 7 65.27 26.00 -75.20
N PRO A 8 65.63 24.73 -75.42
CA PRO A 8 65.06 23.58 -74.70
C PRO A 8 65.38 23.61 -73.19
N VAL A 9 66.59 24.03 -72.81
CA VAL A 9 67.04 24.10 -71.41
C VAL A 9 66.21 25.12 -70.62
N PHE A 10 65.95 26.29 -71.20
CA PHE A 10 65.13 27.34 -70.56
C PHE A 10 63.69 26.88 -70.33
N CYS A 11 63.08 26.22 -71.31
CA CYS A 11 61.72 25.70 -71.18
C CYS A 11 61.60 24.60 -70.09
N ILE A 12 62.60 23.72 -69.95
CA ILE A 12 62.63 22.70 -68.89
C ILE A 12 62.77 23.38 -67.51
N LEU A 13 63.65 24.37 -67.39
CA LEU A 13 63.88 25.09 -66.13
C LEU A 13 62.64 25.87 -65.70
N CYS A 14 61.93 26.50 -66.64
CA CYS A 14 60.62 27.11 -66.38
C CYS A 14 59.56 26.07 -65.97
N ALA A 15 59.51 24.91 -66.62
CA ALA A 15 58.56 23.85 -66.26
C ALA A 15 58.80 23.30 -64.84
N VAL A 16 60.07 23.09 -64.46
CA VAL A 16 60.45 22.68 -63.09
C VAL A 16 60.10 23.78 -62.07
N GLY A 17 60.35 25.05 -62.41
CA GLY A 17 59.98 26.19 -61.56
C GLY A 17 58.45 26.28 -61.33
N VAL A 18 57.65 26.07 -62.38
CA VAL A 18 56.18 26.04 -62.26
C VAL A 18 55.72 24.84 -61.42
N LEU A 19 56.30 23.65 -61.61
CA LEU A 19 55.97 22.48 -60.80
C LEU A 19 56.33 22.67 -59.31
N ALA A 20 57.49 23.25 -59.01
CA ALA A 20 57.88 23.58 -57.65
C ALA A 20 56.94 24.62 -57.01
N PHE A 21 56.50 25.61 -57.77
CA PHE A 21 55.55 26.62 -57.32
C PHE A 21 54.15 26.03 -57.07
N VAL A 22 53.65 25.17 -57.97
CA VAL A 22 52.36 24.48 -57.80
C VAL A 22 52.43 23.50 -56.62
N GLY A 23 53.52 22.75 -56.46
CA GLY A 23 53.73 21.86 -55.31
C GLY A 23 53.80 22.62 -53.98
N GLY A 24 54.52 23.76 -53.95
CA GLY A 24 54.61 24.61 -52.76
C GLY A 24 53.27 25.24 -52.39
N THR A 25 52.52 25.75 -53.36
CA THR A 25 51.19 26.33 -53.11
C THR A 25 50.18 25.27 -52.65
N ALA A 26 50.20 24.06 -53.22
CA ALA A 26 49.34 22.96 -52.78
C ALA A 26 49.64 22.54 -51.32
N LEU A 27 50.90 22.42 -50.93
CA LEU A 27 51.29 22.11 -49.54
C LEU A 27 50.84 23.21 -48.56
N VAL A 28 51.01 24.48 -48.93
CA VAL A 28 50.55 25.62 -48.10
C VAL A 28 49.04 25.60 -47.93
N VAL A 29 48.27 25.29 -48.97
CA VAL A 29 46.80 25.18 -48.88
C VAL A 29 46.37 23.99 -48.02
N MET A 30 47.04 22.83 -48.14
CA MET A 30 46.73 21.67 -47.31
C MET A 30 47.09 21.89 -45.83
N GLU A 31 48.26 22.44 -45.53
CA GLU A 31 48.68 22.73 -44.16
C GLU A 31 47.88 23.88 -43.54
N SER A 32 47.51 24.92 -44.30
CA SER A 32 46.60 25.96 -43.81
C SER A 32 45.19 25.44 -43.54
N GLY A 33 44.71 24.47 -44.32
CA GLY A 33 43.46 23.75 -44.05
C GLY A 33 43.50 23.00 -42.71
N LYS A 34 44.57 22.24 -42.47
CA LYS A 34 44.78 21.54 -41.18
C LYS A 34 44.88 22.53 -40.01
N LEU A 35 45.64 23.61 -40.18
CA LEU A 35 45.80 24.66 -39.17
C LEU A 35 44.44 25.33 -38.84
N ALA A 36 43.63 25.61 -39.86
CA ALA A 36 42.29 26.17 -39.68
C ALA A 36 41.36 25.19 -38.94
N THR A 37 41.42 23.89 -39.24
CA THR A 37 40.64 22.89 -38.50
C THR A 37 41.08 22.75 -37.05
N SER A 38 42.39 22.72 -36.79
CA SER A 38 42.92 22.65 -35.42
C SER A 38 42.56 23.90 -34.62
N LYS A 39 42.62 25.09 -35.23
CA LYS A 39 42.22 26.34 -34.58
C LYS A 39 40.74 26.33 -34.20
N ARG A 40 39.87 25.86 -35.09
CA ARG A 40 38.43 25.69 -34.79
C ARG A 40 38.17 24.70 -33.66
N GLN A 41 38.93 23.60 -33.59
CA GLN A 41 38.81 22.64 -32.48
C GLN A 41 39.21 23.26 -31.13
N VAL A 42 40.29 24.05 -31.11
CA VAL A 42 40.71 24.78 -29.90
C VAL A 42 39.67 25.81 -29.49
N GLU A 43 39.18 26.63 -30.43
CA GLU A 43 38.11 27.61 -30.15
C GLU A 43 36.82 26.95 -29.64
N SER A 44 36.46 25.80 -30.21
CA SER A 44 35.34 24.97 -29.75
C SER A 44 35.56 24.47 -28.32
N ALA A 45 36.73 23.90 -28.03
CA ALA A 45 37.06 23.40 -26.70
C ALA A 45 37.08 24.53 -25.66
N ASP A 46 37.65 25.68 -25.99
CA ASP A 46 37.65 26.88 -25.14
C ASP A 46 36.22 27.35 -24.85
N SER A 47 35.34 27.34 -25.85
CA SER A 47 33.94 27.72 -25.68
C SER A 47 33.20 26.74 -24.77
N GLN A 48 33.48 25.43 -24.87
CA GLN A 48 32.93 24.40 -24.00
C GLN A 48 33.42 24.55 -22.56
N ILE A 49 34.73 24.77 -22.37
CA ILE A 49 35.32 24.99 -21.04
C ILE A 49 34.74 26.25 -20.40
N LYS A 50 34.64 27.36 -21.14
CA LYS A 50 33.99 28.58 -20.64
C LYS A 50 32.53 28.33 -20.29
N GLY A 51 31.79 27.61 -21.14
CA GLY A 51 30.41 27.22 -20.88
C GLY A 51 30.26 26.44 -19.57
N LEU A 52 31.16 25.49 -19.31
CA LEU A 52 31.19 24.74 -18.06
C LEU A 52 31.56 25.62 -16.86
N LEU A 53 32.58 26.49 -16.99
CA LEU A 53 33.01 27.38 -15.90
C LEU A 53 31.93 28.36 -15.46
N TYR A 54 31.07 28.82 -16.39
CA TYR A 54 29.98 29.74 -16.10
C TYR A 54 28.63 29.04 -15.87
N ALA A 55 28.57 27.71 -15.94
CA ALA A 55 27.38 26.97 -15.54
C ALA A 55 27.09 27.22 -14.05
N THR A 56 25.82 27.22 -13.66
CA THR A 56 25.39 27.35 -12.26
C THR A 56 24.63 26.08 -11.85
N PRO A 57 25.19 25.24 -10.95
CA PRO A 57 26.52 25.35 -10.35
C PRO A 57 27.67 24.98 -11.30
N ALA A 58 28.82 25.65 -11.19
CA ALA A 58 30.00 25.33 -11.99
C ALA A 58 30.56 23.96 -11.56
N PRO A 59 31.13 23.13 -12.45
CA PRO A 59 31.65 21.81 -12.11
C PRO A 59 33.03 21.91 -11.43
N THR A 60 33.09 22.65 -10.33
CA THR A 60 34.23 22.65 -9.40
C THR A 60 34.27 21.32 -8.68
N SER A 61 35.45 20.91 -8.19
CA SER A 61 35.58 19.67 -7.41
C SER A 61 34.62 19.62 -6.21
N GLU A 62 34.36 20.77 -5.58
CA GLU A 62 33.41 20.89 -4.48
C GLU A 62 31.96 20.66 -4.92
N ASN A 63 31.53 21.28 -6.02
CA ASN A 63 30.16 21.10 -6.54
C ASN A 63 29.93 19.69 -7.08
N VAL A 64 30.94 19.08 -7.71
CA VAL A 64 30.87 17.68 -8.17
C VAL A 64 30.75 16.74 -6.98
N GLN A 65 31.53 16.96 -5.92
CA GLN A 65 31.44 16.14 -4.70
C GLN A 65 30.10 16.34 -3.98
N ALA A 66 29.60 17.57 -3.90
CA ALA A 66 28.28 17.87 -3.35
C ALA A 66 27.15 17.23 -4.17
N ALA A 67 27.23 17.28 -5.51
CA ALA A 67 26.28 16.62 -6.40
C ALA A 67 26.31 15.10 -6.24
N GLN A 68 27.50 14.50 -6.13
CA GLN A 68 27.66 13.06 -5.89
C GLN A 68 27.04 12.65 -4.55
N LYS A 69 27.32 13.40 -3.48
CA LYS A 69 26.74 13.16 -2.16
C LYS A 69 25.21 13.31 -2.18
N ASN A 70 24.68 14.34 -2.83
CA ASN A 70 23.23 14.52 -2.99
C ASN A 70 22.61 13.35 -3.77
N ALA A 71 23.26 12.88 -4.83
CA ALA A 71 22.78 11.74 -5.61
C ALA A 71 22.77 10.45 -4.77
N GLU A 72 23.79 10.23 -3.95
CA GLU A 72 23.85 9.10 -3.00
C GLU A 72 22.74 9.20 -1.94
N GLU A 73 22.54 10.37 -1.33
CA GLU A 73 21.48 10.59 -0.34
C GLU A 73 20.09 10.41 -0.94
N LEU A 74 19.84 10.94 -2.15
CA LEU A 74 18.59 10.78 -2.86
C LEU A 74 18.33 9.32 -3.24
N ASN A 75 19.35 8.60 -3.73
CA ASN A 75 19.22 7.19 -4.07
C ASN A 75 18.95 6.35 -2.82
N ALA A 76 19.65 6.60 -1.71
CA ALA A 76 19.38 5.92 -0.44
C ALA A 76 17.96 6.20 0.06
N LYS A 77 17.47 7.43 -0.10
CA LYS A 77 16.10 7.81 0.27
C LYS A 77 15.05 7.17 -0.64
N LEU A 78 15.30 7.11 -1.95
CA LEU A 78 14.43 6.40 -2.89
C LEU A 78 14.39 4.90 -2.60
N GLN A 79 15.52 4.29 -2.26
CA GLN A 79 15.57 2.90 -1.82
C GLN A 79 14.76 2.69 -0.55
N SER A 80 14.88 3.57 0.45
CA SER A 80 14.08 3.45 1.68
C SER A 80 12.57 3.58 1.39
N MET A 81 12.17 4.51 0.52
CA MET A 81 10.78 4.65 0.09
C MET A 81 10.30 3.39 -0.65
N ARG A 82 11.10 2.84 -1.57
CA ARG A 82 10.78 1.61 -2.28
C ARG A 82 10.61 0.44 -1.29
N ASP A 83 11.50 0.31 -0.32
CA ASP A 83 11.41 -0.74 0.71
C ASP A 83 10.15 -0.63 1.57
N ASP A 84 9.77 0.60 1.96
CA ASP A 84 8.56 0.84 2.74
C ASP A 84 7.30 0.54 1.92
N LEU A 85 7.27 0.93 0.65
CA LEU A 85 6.14 0.71 -0.24
C LEU A 85 6.02 -0.75 -0.72
N GLN A 86 7.15 -1.45 -0.90
CA GLN A 86 7.20 -2.85 -1.30
C GLN A 86 7.09 -3.82 -0.12
N ARG A 87 6.93 -3.32 1.12
CA ARG A 87 6.82 -4.19 2.30
C ARG A 87 5.71 -5.24 2.16
N GLY A 88 4.61 -4.90 1.49
CA GLY A 88 3.53 -5.84 1.16
C GLY A 88 3.82 -6.79 0.00
N SER A 89 4.66 -6.42 -0.98
CA SER A 89 5.01 -7.30 -2.10
C SER A 89 6.02 -8.39 -1.71
N ARG A 90 6.54 -8.36 -0.47
CA ARG A 90 7.40 -9.41 0.12
C ARG A 90 6.64 -10.66 0.57
N LEU A 91 5.31 -10.71 0.40
CA LEU A 91 4.55 -11.93 0.68
C LEU A 91 5.10 -13.08 -0.19
N THR A 92 5.52 -14.16 0.47
CA THR A 92 6.02 -15.34 -0.22
C THR A 92 4.83 -16.20 -0.64
N VAL A 93 4.47 -16.06 -1.90
CA VAL A 93 3.27 -16.67 -2.46
C VAL A 93 3.60 -18.03 -3.07
N SER A 94 2.77 -19.04 -2.81
CA SER A 94 2.90 -20.35 -3.45
C SER A 94 2.10 -20.43 -4.75
N SER A 95 2.70 -20.97 -5.81
CA SER A 95 2.02 -21.35 -7.05
C SER A 95 1.55 -22.81 -7.07
N ASP A 96 1.79 -23.56 -6.00
CA ASP A 96 1.39 -24.97 -5.88
C ASP A 96 -0.02 -25.07 -5.29
N GLY A 97 -1.00 -25.41 -6.12
CA GLY A 97 -2.40 -25.50 -5.74
C GLY A 97 -2.66 -26.41 -4.53
N THR A 98 -1.90 -27.48 -4.37
CA THR A 98 -2.04 -28.40 -3.22
C THR A 98 -1.60 -27.73 -1.94
N ARG A 99 -0.46 -27.03 -1.96
CA ARG A 99 0.04 -26.25 -0.81
C ARG A 99 -0.92 -25.12 -0.45
N VAL A 100 -1.48 -24.44 -1.43
CA VAL A 100 -2.45 -23.36 -1.22
C VAL A 100 -3.73 -23.89 -0.55
N MET A 101 -4.29 -25.00 -1.05
CA MET A 101 -5.47 -25.62 -0.44
C MET A 101 -5.23 -26.09 0.99
N ALA A 102 -4.09 -26.75 1.26
CA ALA A 102 -3.70 -27.10 2.63
C ALA A 102 -3.54 -25.86 3.51
N GLY A 103 -2.96 -24.79 2.96
CA GLY A 103 -2.81 -23.49 3.61
C GLY A 103 -4.16 -22.85 3.97
N LEU A 104 -5.15 -22.91 3.08
CA LEU A 104 -6.52 -22.43 3.30
C LEU A 104 -7.22 -23.23 4.40
N GLN A 105 -7.16 -24.56 4.35
CA GLN A 105 -7.76 -25.43 5.38
C GLN A 105 -7.14 -25.19 6.76
N ARG A 106 -5.82 -25.02 6.83
CA ARG A 106 -5.12 -24.62 8.06
C ARG A 106 -5.53 -23.22 8.51
N TYR A 107 -5.67 -22.28 7.58
CA TYR A 107 -6.11 -20.91 7.88
C TYR A 107 -7.50 -20.92 8.54
N MET A 108 -8.49 -21.58 7.92
CA MET A 108 -9.86 -21.65 8.43
C MET A 108 -9.92 -22.32 9.81
N SER A 109 -9.30 -23.50 9.96
CA SER A 109 -9.29 -24.23 11.24
C SER A 109 -8.58 -23.44 12.36
N SER A 110 -7.46 -22.77 12.05
CA SER A 110 -6.74 -21.96 13.03
C SER A 110 -7.55 -20.75 13.49
N HIS A 111 -8.28 -20.08 12.60
CA HIS A 111 -9.13 -18.94 12.96
C HIS A 111 -10.35 -19.38 13.76
N ARG A 112 -11.03 -20.47 13.38
CA ARG A 112 -12.11 -21.07 14.19
C ARG A 112 -11.65 -21.35 15.62
N ARG A 113 -10.46 -21.93 15.78
CA ARG A 113 -9.89 -22.19 17.11
C ARG A 113 -9.57 -20.89 17.86
N ARG A 114 -9.09 -19.85 17.18
CA ARG A 114 -8.75 -18.57 17.81
C ARG A 114 -9.97 -17.80 18.28
N VAL A 115 -11.05 -17.75 17.49
CA VAL A 115 -12.29 -17.09 17.91
C VAL A 115 -12.96 -17.81 19.08
N ALA A 116 -12.98 -19.15 19.07
CA ALA A 116 -13.58 -19.97 20.14
C ALA A 116 -12.80 -19.91 21.47
N ASN A 117 -11.47 -19.76 21.40
CA ASN A 117 -10.60 -19.68 22.57
C ASN A 117 -10.13 -18.25 22.87
N HIS A 118 -10.78 -17.24 22.29
CA HIS A 118 -10.38 -15.86 22.51
C HIS A 118 -10.55 -15.46 23.98
N LYS A 119 -9.57 -14.69 24.45
CA LYS A 119 -9.56 -14.04 25.74
C LYS A 119 -9.37 -12.55 25.49
N ASN A 120 -10.16 -11.73 26.15
CA ASN A 120 -10.03 -10.28 26.06
C ASN A 120 -8.71 -9.81 26.71
N SER A 121 -8.45 -8.50 26.67
CA SER A 121 -7.27 -7.88 27.29
C SER A 121 -7.07 -8.21 28.77
N ASP A 122 -8.14 -8.53 29.49
CA ASP A 122 -8.11 -8.84 30.93
C ASP A 122 -7.89 -10.34 31.20
N GLY A 123 -7.67 -11.14 30.15
CA GLY A 123 -7.47 -12.59 30.24
C GLY A 123 -8.76 -13.38 30.49
N VAL A 124 -9.92 -12.72 30.45
CA VAL A 124 -11.23 -13.34 30.63
C VAL A 124 -11.66 -13.99 29.32
N LYS A 125 -12.22 -15.20 29.39
CA LYS A 125 -12.74 -15.90 28.22
C LYS A 125 -13.90 -15.08 27.63
N ALA A 126 -13.70 -14.59 26.42
CA ALA A 126 -14.67 -13.82 25.65
C ALA A 126 -14.67 -14.40 24.25
N GLU A 127 -15.56 -15.35 23.99
CA GLU A 127 -15.65 -15.98 22.68
C GLU A 127 -16.14 -14.98 21.63
N ILE A 128 -15.46 -14.92 20.50
CA ILE A 128 -15.88 -14.09 19.36
C ILE A 128 -16.91 -14.88 18.57
N VAL A 129 -18.15 -14.38 18.52
CA VAL A 129 -19.25 -15.06 17.84
C VAL A 129 -19.07 -15.02 16.32
N VAL A 130 -19.19 -16.16 15.66
CA VAL A 130 -19.13 -16.28 14.19
C VAL A 130 -20.28 -17.14 13.67
N PRO A 131 -20.73 -16.95 12.41
CA PRO A 131 -21.75 -17.80 11.80
C PRO A 131 -21.35 -19.30 11.74
N ASN A 132 -22.36 -20.16 11.61
CA ASN A 132 -22.13 -21.59 11.40
C ASN A 132 -21.46 -21.83 10.05
N GLY A 133 -20.46 -22.71 10.01
CA GLY A 133 -19.73 -23.03 8.77
C GLY A 133 -18.81 -21.91 8.27
N PHE A 134 -18.62 -20.83 9.04
CA PHE A 134 -17.86 -19.65 8.62
C PHE A 134 -16.44 -20.01 8.16
N ALA A 135 -16.07 -19.50 6.99
CA ALA A 135 -14.82 -19.82 6.30
C ALA A 135 -13.93 -18.59 6.08
N PHE A 136 -14.32 -17.46 6.69
CA PHE A 136 -13.51 -16.24 6.74
C PHE A 136 -13.12 -15.73 5.34
N GLY A 137 -14.07 -15.69 4.40
CA GLY A 137 -13.87 -15.19 3.03
C GLY A 137 -13.45 -16.25 2.00
N PHE A 138 -13.35 -17.51 2.43
CA PHE A 138 -13.04 -18.65 1.56
C PHE A 138 -14.16 -19.71 1.57
N GLU A 139 -15.42 -19.27 1.69
CA GLU A 139 -16.60 -20.12 1.78
C GLU A 139 -16.68 -21.12 0.62
N LYS A 140 -16.35 -20.69 -0.60
CA LYS A 140 -16.25 -21.55 -1.79
C LYS A 140 -15.31 -22.74 -1.57
N TYR A 141 -14.15 -22.50 -0.94
CA TYR A 141 -13.10 -23.50 -0.74
C TYR A 141 -13.23 -24.30 0.56
N ALA A 142 -14.25 -24.02 1.38
CA ALA A 142 -14.47 -24.75 2.62
C ALA A 142 -14.88 -26.21 2.36
N SER A 143 -15.66 -26.44 1.31
CA SER A 143 -16.16 -27.77 0.92
C SER A 143 -15.53 -28.32 -0.36
N GLU A 144 -14.78 -27.48 -1.09
CA GLU A 144 -14.19 -27.84 -2.37
C GLU A 144 -12.82 -28.52 -2.16
N THR A 145 -12.60 -29.63 -2.86
CA THR A 145 -11.36 -30.42 -2.78
C THR A 145 -10.43 -30.20 -3.96
N LYS A 146 -10.88 -29.48 -4.99
CA LYS A 146 -10.12 -29.18 -6.20
C LYS A 146 -10.01 -27.68 -6.36
N ILE A 147 -8.80 -27.18 -6.56
CA ILE A 147 -8.58 -25.80 -6.96
C ILE A 147 -8.54 -25.75 -8.49
N SER A 148 -8.83 -24.58 -9.07
CA SER A 148 -8.54 -24.35 -10.48
C SER A 148 -7.04 -24.52 -10.73
N ASP A 149 -6.66 -25.27 -11.75
CA ASP A 149 -5.25 -25.44 -12.18
C ASP A 149 -4.71 -24.20 -12.91
N ASP A 150 -5.47 -23.10 -12.91
CA ASP A 150 -5.04 -21.83 -13.49
C ASP A 150 -3.86 -21.25 -12.69
N ALA A 151 -2.70 -21.23 -13.35
CA ALA A 151 -1.44 -20.73 -12.82
C ALA A 151 -1.48 -19.25 -12.40
N ALA A 152 -2.43 -18.46 -12.92
CA ALA A 152 -2.61 -17.07 -12.50
C ALA A 152 -3.41 -16.93 -11.20
N ILE A 153 -4.37 -17.84 -10.95
CA ILE A 153 -5.29 -17.77 -9.81
C ILE A 153 -4.63 -18.27 -8.52
N ILE A 154 -3.88 -19.36 -8.58
CA ILE A 154 -3.31 -20.02 -7.39
C ILE A 154 -2.45 -19.05 -6.55
N PRO A 155 -1.50 -18.29 -7.15
CA PRO A 155 -0.72 -17.31 -6.39
C PRO A 155 -1.58 -16.19 -5.80
N GLN A 156 -2.54 -15.67 -6.56
CA GLN A 156 -3.41 -14.60 -6.07
C GLN A 156 -4.24 -15.06 -4.87
N LEU A 157 -4.75 -16.30 -4.90
CA LEU A 157 -5.53 -16.85 -3.80
C LEU A 157 -4.69 -17.01 -2.53
N ASP A 158 -3.45 -17.47 -2.65
CA ASP A 158 -2.54 -17.57 -1.51
C ASP A 158 -2.14 -16.18 -0.96
N LYS A 159 -1.92 -15.20 -1.84
CA LYS A 159 -1.70 -13.80 -1.46
C LYS A 159 -2.90 -13.26 -0.67
N GLN A 160 -4.13 -13.44 -1.16
CA GLN A 160 -5.35 -13.05 -0.46
C GLN A 160 -5.49 -13.73 0.91
N ARG A 161 -5.16 -15.02 1.02
CA ARG A 161 -5.15 -15.76 2.29
C ARG A 161 -4.19 -15.15 3.31
N GLN A 162 -2.98 -14.80 2.88
CA GLN A 162 -1.97 -14.19 3.75
C GLN A 162 -2.40 -12.80 4.23
N ILE A 163 -3.00 -11.99 3.35
CA ILE A 163 -3.51 -10.66 3.69
C ILE A 163 -4.71 -10.76 4.65
N LEU A 164 -5.69 -11.61 4.36
CA LEU A 164 -6.85 -11.82 5.23
C LEU A 164 -6.45 -12.37 6.60
N ARG A 165 -5.44 -13.25 6.66
CA ARG A 165 -4.85 -13.67 7.94
C ARG A 165 -4.38 -12.48 8.75
N TYR A 166 -3.62 -11.57 8.15
CA TYR A 166 -3.16 -10.38 8.86
C TYR A 166 -4.34 -9.53 9.35
N ILE A 167 -5.30 -9.21 8.47
CA ILE A 167 -6.47 -8.39 8.80
C ILE A 167 -7.24 -8.99 9.98
N LEU A 168 -7.55 -10.29 9.92
CA LEU A 168 -8.29 -10.98 10.98
C LEU A 168 -7.47 -11.17 12.25
N ASP A 169 -6.15 -11.37 12.15
CA ASP A 169 -5.27 -11.40 13.31
C ASP A 169 -5.37 -10.09 14.09
N GLN A 170 -5.32 -8.95 13.40
CA GLN A 170 -5.46 -7.63 14.03
C GLN A 170 -6.87 -7.35 14.52
N LEU A 171 -7.91 -7.78 13.79
CA LEU A 171 -9.29 -7.67 14.24
C LEU A 171 -9.52 -8.48 15.53
N ILE A 172 -9.15 -9.75 15.58
CA ILE A 172 -9.30 -10.61 16.77
C ILE A 172 -8.54 -10.04 17.96
N LYS A 173 -7.32 -9.52 17.77
CA LYS A 173 -6.57 -8.85 18.85
C LYS A 173 -7.22 -7.56 19.35
N SER A 174 -8.21 -7.03 18.64
CA SER A 174 -8.92 -5.80 18.97
C SER A 174 -10.23 -6.06 19.72
N ASP A 175 -10.45 -7.31 20.14
CA ASP A 175 -11.54 -7.74 21.01
C ASP A 175 -12.93 -7.38 20.44
N PRO A 176 -13.29 -7.83 19.22
CA PRO A 176 -14.66 -7.69 18.70
C PRO A 176 -15.58 -8.65 19.46
N ALA A 177 -16.87 -8.33 19.52
CA ALA A 177 -17.88 -9.23 20.08
C ALA A 177 -18.22 -10.38 19.10
N GLY A 178 -18.23 -10.09 17.80
CA GLY A 178 -18.47 -11.10 16.77
C GLY A 178 -17.95 -10.68 15.40
N ILE A 179 -17.71 -11.65 14.52
CA ILE A 179 -17.36 -11.41 13.11
C ILE A 179 -18.50 -11.99 12.27
N GLN A 180 -19.18 -11.12 11.53
CA GLN A 180 -20.40 -11.47 10.78
C GLN A 180 -20.10 -11.84 9.33
N VAL A 181 -19.29 -11.03 8.65
CA VAL A 181 -18.99 -11.18 7.22
C VAL A 181 -17.52 -10.92 6.99
N VAL A 182 -16.89 -11.77 6.18
CA VAL A 182 -15.54 -11.55 5.64
C VAL A 182 -15.63 -11.87 4.16
N GLU A 183 -15.30 -10.91 3.32
CA GLU A 183 -15.34 -11.06 1.87
C GLU A 183 -14.00 -10.61 1.27
N ARG A 184 -13.61 -11.31 0.21
CA ARG A 184 -12.46 -10.99 -0.63
C ARG A 184 -12.93 -10.68 -2.04
N GLU A 185 -12.20 -9.84 -2.75
CA GLU A 185 -12.47 -9.59 -4.15
C GLU A 185 -12.33 -10.88 -4.97
N VAL A 186 -13.40 -11.26 -5.69
CA VAL A 186 -13.39 -12.47 -6.52
C VAL A 186 -12.80 -12.13 -7.88
N LEU A 187 -11.54 -12.53 -8.09
CA LEU A 187 -10.81 -12.35 -9.34
C LEU A 187 -11.03 -13.51 -10.33
N GLU A 188 -11.48 -14.66 -9.83
CA GLU A 188 -11.66 -15.90 -10.58
C GLU A 188 -12.89 -15.89 -11.52
N GLN A 189 -13.78 -14.90 -11.39
CA GLN A 189 -15.02 -14.82 -12.15
C GLN A 189 -14.97 -13.73 -13.22
N SER A 190 -15.14 -14.15 -14.48
CA SER A 190 -15.42 -13.27 -15.61
C SER A 190 -16.55 -12.28 -15.26
N ALA A 191 -16.48 -11.07 -15.82
CA ALA A 191 -17.35 -9.94 -15.50
C ALA A 191 -18.87 -10.20 -15.60
N THR A 192 -19.29 -11.33 -16.17
CA THR A 192 -20.67 -11.75 -16.41
C THR A 192 -21.26 -12.67 -15.34
N ALA A 193 -20.48 -13.14 -14.36
CA ALA A 193 -20.99 -13.98 -13.27
C ALA A 193 -21.32 -13.12 -12.04
N ASP A 194 -22.61 -12.89 -11.81
CA ASP A 194 -23.13 -12.36 -10.54
C ASP A 194 -22.86 -13.38 -9.43
N GLY A 195 -22.06 -13.00 -8.42
CA GLY A 195 -21.86 -13.87 -7.26
C GLY A 195 -20.67 -13.60 -6.34
N GLY A 196 -19.90 -12.53 -6.52
CA GLY A 196 -18.72 -12.24 -5.70
C GLY A 196 -18.58 -10.77 -5.33
N PHE A 197 -17.96 -10.50 -4.18
CA PHE A 197 -17.59 -9.14 -3.81
C PHE A 197 -16.60 -8.57 -4.83
N LYS A 198 -16.89 -7.36 -5.32
CA LYS A 198 -16.01 -6.54 -6.15
C LYS A 198 -16.10 -5.11 -5.66
N ILE A 199 -14.97 -4.45 -5.48
CA ILE A 199 -14.95 -3.04 -5.10
C ILE A 199 -15.44 -2.19 -6.27
N ASN A 200 -16.24 -1.16 -5.97
CA ASN A 200 -16.65 -0.21 -7.00
C ASN A 200 -15.39 0.52 -7.53
N PRO A 201 -15.13 0.52 -8.85
CA PRO A 201 -13.97 1.19 -9.43
C PRO A 201 -13.87 2.67 -9.03
N ALA A 202 -15.00 3.35 -8.83
CA ALA A 202 -15.03 4.77 -8.44
C ALA A 202 -14.43 5.08 -7.06
N ILE A 203 -14.34 4.06 -6.19
CA ILE A 203 -13.77 4.20 -4.84
C ILE A 203 -12.48 3.38 -4.67
N SER A 204 -11.97 2.74 -5.72
CA SER A 204 -10.75 1.94 -5.67
C SER A 204 -9.49 2.81 -5.77
N ALA A 205 -8.39 2.38 -5.15
CA ALA A 205 -7.07 3.00 -5.30
C ALA A 205 -6.32 2.52 -6.56
N ARG A 206 -6.94 1.64 -7.35
CA ARG A 206 -6.34 1.03 -8.54
C ARG A 206 -6.03 2.10 -9.60
N VAL A 207 -4.79 2.09 -10.08
CA VAL A 207 -4.33 2.96 -11.17
C VAL A 207 -3.71 2.04 -12.22
N PRO A 208 -4.34 1.87 -13.39
CA PRO A 208 -3.83 1.00 -14.45
C PRO A 208 -2.36 1.32 -14.78
N GLY A 209 -1.50 0.29 -14.74
CA GLY A 209 -0.07 0.41 -15.05
C GLY A 209 0.80 0.97 -13.92
N ALA A 210 0.23 1.35 -12.77
CA ALA A 210 1.01 1.87 -11.64
C ALA A 210 0.66 1.21 -10.31
N ILE A 211 -0.61 0.92 -10.05
CA ILE A 211 -1.09 0.39 -8.77
C ILE A 211 -2.12 -0.72 -9.01
N ASP A 212 -1.75 -1.92 -8.59
CA ASP A 212 -2.66 -3.05 -8.45
C ASP A 212 -3.25 -3.10 -7.05
N THR A 213 -4.50 -3.55 -6.93
CA THR A 213 -5.20 -3.65 -5.65
C THR A 213 -5.98 -4.94 -5.47
N LEU A 214 -6.03 -5.41 -4.22
CA LEU A 214 -6.92 -6.47 -3.77
C LEU A 214 -7.86 -5.92 -2.70
N ALA A 215 -9.16 -5.96 -2.96
CA ALA A 215 -10.15 -5.47 -2.01
C ALA A 215 -10.65 -6.55 -1.03
N PHE A 216 -10.95 -6.13 0.19
CA PHE A 216 -11.53 -6.95 1.25
C PHE A 216 -12.62 -6.17 1.97
N ARG A 217 -13.62 -6.88 2.49
CA ARG A 217 -14.67 -6.30 3.34
C ARG A 217 -14.84 -7.15 4.58
N VAL A 218 -14.85 -6.52 5.75
CA VAL A 218 -15.05 -7.21 7.02
C VAL A 218 -16.14 -6.50 7.80
N THR A 219 -17.18 -7.25 8.17
CA THR A 219 -18.25 -6.81 9.05
C THR A 219 -18.15 -7.53 10.38
N PHE A 220 -18.10 -6.77 11.47
CA PHE A 220 -17.97 -7.29 12.83
C PHE A 220 -18.80 -6.46 13.81
N THR A 221 -19.16 -7.05 14.94
CA THR A 221 -19.84 -6.33 16.02
C THR A 221 -18.90 -6.10 17.18
N GLY A 222 -19.17 -5.03 17.93
CA GLY A 222 -18.42 -4.71 19.13
C GLY A 222 -18.68 -3.28 19.58
N TYR A 223 -17.83 -2.80 20.49
CA TYR A 223 -17.87 -1.43 20.95
C TYR A 223 -16.93 -0.55 20.12
N THR A 224 -17.17 0.76 20.10
CA THR A 224 -16.33 1.74 19.40
C THR A 224 -14.82 1.61 19.73
N PRO A 225 -14.40 1.29 20.97
CA PRO A 225 -12.99 1.03 21.26
C PRO A 225 -12.39 -0.13 20.46
N SER A 226 -13.15 -1.19 20.15
CA SER A 226 -12.68 -2.33 19.34
C SER A 226 -12.40 -1.91 17.89
N LEU A 227 -13.30 -1.11 17.29
CA LEU A 227 -13.06 -0.51 15.97
C LEU A 227 -11.80 0.38 15.99
N ARG A 228 -11.68 1.26 16.98
CA ARG A 228 -10.53 2.17 17.08
C ARG A 228 -9.21 1.39 17.22
N LYS A 229 -9.17 0.39 18.10
CA LYS A 229 -8.01 -0.52 18.25
C LYS A 229 -7.66 -1.18 16.92
N PHE A 230 -8.66 -1.67 16.19
CA PHE A 230 -8.46 -2.32 14.90
C PHE A 230 -7.86 -1.36 13.86
N LEU A 231 -8.46 -0.18 13.68
CA LEU A 231 -7.96 0.82 12.73
C LEU A 231 -6.54 1.32 13.09
N ASN A 232 -6.26 1.51 14.38
CA ASN A 232 -4.94 1.92 14.84
C ASN A 232 -3.86 0.87 14.53
N LYS A 233 -4.16 -0.43 14.71
CA LYS A 233 -3.23 -1.50 14.34
C LYS A 233 -3.01 -1.62 12.84
N LEU A 234 -4.06 -1.37 12.04
CA LEU A 234 -3.89 -1.31 10.59
C LEU A 234 -3.00 -0.13 10.18
N ALA A 235 -3.08 0.99 10.91
CA ALA A 235 -2.26 2.19 10.68
C ALA A 235 -0.77 2.01 11.04
N GLU A 236 -0.39 0.95 11.73
CA GLU A 236 1.03 0.57 11.93
C GLU A 236 1.73 0.19 10.62
N PHE A 237 0.95 -0.01 9.55
CA PHE A 237 1.42 -0.19 8.17
C PHE A 237 2.43 -1.35 8.01
N GLU A 238 2.22 -2.44 8.75
CA GLU A 238 2.99 -3.69 8.56
C GLU A 238 2.73 -4.28 7.17
N LEU A 239 1.52 -4.11 6.65
CA LEU A 239 1.13 -4.33 5.26
C LEU A 239 0.57 -3.03 4.67
N PRO A 240 0.75 -2.76 3.36
CA PRO A 240 0.20 -1.60 2.65
C PRO A 240 -1.31 -1.73 2.45
N LEU A 241 -2.05 -1.66 3.55
CA LEU A 241 -3.50 -1.72 3.62
C LEU A 241 -4.07 -0.32 3.82
N VAL A 242 -5.05 0.04 3.00
CA VAL A 242 -5.78 1.30 3.10
C VAL A 242 -7.24 1.03 3.40
N VAL A 243 -7.78 1.77 4.38
CA VAL A 243 -9.21 1.75 4.70
C VAL A 243 -9.92 2.71 3.75
N ARG A 244 -10.88 2.21 2.98
CA ARG A 244 -11.63 2.99 1.96
C ARG A 244 -12.97 3.48 2.49
N SER A 245 -13.65 2.66 3.29
CA SER A 245 -14.88 3.06 3.96
C SER A 245 -15.01 2.39 5.32
N VAL A 246 -15.69 3.08 6.23
CA VAL A 246 -16.17 2.53 7.50
C VAL A 246 -17.64 2.90 7.61
N GLU A 247 -18.48 1.89 7.63
CA GLU A 247 -19.93 2.02 7.82
C GLU A 247 -20.27 1.53 9.23
N VAL A 248 -21.21 2.23 9.88
CA VAL A 248 -21.63 1.93 11.25
C VAL A 248 -23.13 1.77 11.28
N ASP A 249 -23.57 0.60 11.72
CA ASP A 249 -24.98 0.23 11.83
C ASP A 249 -25.30 -0.27 13.23
N ARG A 250 -26.61 -0.35 13.52
CA ARG A 250 -27.09 -1.05 14.71
C ARG A 250 -26.90 -2.57 14.51
N PRO A 251 -26.54 -3.33 15.57
CA PRO A 251 -26.35 -4.76 15.45
C PRO A 251 -27.66 -5.43 15.03
N THR A 252 -27.63 -6.17 13.94
CA THR A 252 -28.79 -6.87 13.35
C THR A 252 -29.24 -8.08 14.19
N VAL A 253 -28.49 -8.44 15.23
CA VAL A 253 -28.78 -9.56 16.15
C VAL A 253 -29.40 -9.04 17.45
N SER A 254 -30.66 -8.63 17.42
CA SER A 254 -31.52 -8.50 18.63
C SER A 254 -33.04 -8.54 18.39
N ALA A 255 -33.53 -8.80 17.16
CA ALA A 255 -34.96 -8.84 16.89
C ALA A 255 -35.61 -10.25 16.89
N ALA A 256 -34.84 -11.33 17.10
CA ALA A 256 -35.36 -12.71 17.02
C ALA A 256 -35.51 -13.43 18.38
N GLY A 257 -35.08 -12.82 19.50
CA GLY A 257 -35.13 -13.44 20.84
C GLY A 257 -36.22 -12.92 21.79
N ALA A 258 -36.84 -11.78 21.50
CA ALA A 258 -37.72 -11.08 22.44
C ALA A 258 -39.22 -11.42 22.31
N LYS A 259 -39.56 -12.65 21.90
CA LYS A 259 -40.93 -13.18 22.02
C LYS A 259 -40.92 -14.49 22.80
N LYS A 260 -40.76 -14.40 24.13
CA LYS A 260 -41.37 -15.28 25.14
C LYS A 260 -40.91 -14.91 26.55
N LYS A 261 -41.73 -14.12 27.24
CA LYS A 261 -42.25 -14.32 28.62
C LYS A 261 -42.84 -13.01 29.12
N GLY A 262 -44.11 -12.80 28.76
CA GLY A 262 -44.96 -11.91 29.55
C GLY A 262 -45.27 -12.59 30.89
N LYS A 263 -44.78 -12.01 31.98
CA LYS A 263 -45.45 -12.03 33.28
C LYS A 263 -45.44 -10.61 33.81
N LYS A 264 -46.62 -9.99 33.81
CA LYS A 264 -46.88 -8.67 34.40
C LYS A 264 -46.60 -8.76 35.90
N ALA A 265 -45.67 -7.95 36.41
CA ALA A 265 -45.65 -7.53 37.80
C ALA A 265 -46.15 -6.08 37.83
N ALA A 266 -47.29 -5.87 38.47
CA ALA A 266 -47.83 -4.54 38.68
C ALA A 266 -46.98 -3.84 39.75
N SER A 267 -46.19 -2.85 39.35
CA SER A 267 -45.58 -1.91 40.27
C SER A 267 -46.63 -0.86 40.63
N ASN A 268 -47.12 -0.90 41.87
CA ASN A 268 -48.09 0.05 42.41
C ASN A 268 -47.47 1.46 42.47
N ILE A 269 -48.26 2.44 42.04
CA ILE A 269 -47.90 3.85 41.93
C ILE A 269 -47.81 4.54 43.31
N ASP A 270 -48.29 3.88 44.36
CA ASP A 270 -48.28 4.39 45.76
C ASP A 270 -46.88 4.51 46.38
N ASP A 271 -45.87 3.77 45.90
CA ASP A 271 -44.50 3.88 46.42
C ASP A 271 -43.76 5.14 45.93
N ILE A 272 -44.30 5.84 44.92
CA ILE A 272 -43.66 7.05 44.36
C ILE A 272 -44.04 8.29 45.19
N PHE A 273 -45.17 8.28 45.90
CA PHE A 273 -45.69 9.45 46.62
C PHE A 273 -45.35 9.49 48.12
N SER A 274 -44.77 8.43 48.67
CA SER A 274 -44.35 8.35 50.08
C SER A 274 -43.09 9.19 50.39
N VAL A 275 -42.38 9.68 49.37
CA VAL A 275 -41.15 10.50 49.52
C VAL A 275 -41.41 12.00 49.72
N PHE A 276 -42.63 12.51 49.49
CA PHE A 276 -42.89 13.96 49.47
C PHE A 276 -43.69 14.54 50.65
N GLY A 277 -44.09 13.73 51.64
CA GLY A 277 -44.92 14.18 52.78
C GLY A 277 -44.30 13.84 54.13
N GLY A 278 -43.59 14.78 54.74
CA GLY A 278 -42.95 14.58 56.05
C GLY A 278 -43.92 14.55 57.23
N ALA A 279 -43.59 13.74 58.25
CA ALA A 279 -43.86 14.02 59.67
C ALA A 279 -43.02 13.10 60.59
N SER A 280 -42.04 13.72 61.26
CA SER A 280 -41.49 13.48 62.61
C SER A 280 -41.48 12.05 63.21
N SER A 281 -40.29 11.53 63.55
CA SER A 281 -39.77 11.60 64.94
C SER A 281 -38.48 10.80 65.18
N SER A 282 -37.61 11.40 66.00
CA SER A 282 -36.53 10.84 66.86
C SER A 282 -35.19 10.33 66.28
N ALA A 283 -34.15 11.14 66.56
CA ALA A 283 -32.82 10.83 67.14
C ALA A 283 -32.07 9.56 66.64
N ASP A 284 -30.84 9.62 66.14
CA ASP A 284 -29.61 10.03 66.84
C ASP A 284 -28.39 10.19 65.86
N LYS A 285 -27.25 10.66 66.41
CA LYS A 285 -26.00 11.23 65.80
C LYS A 285 -25.08 10.35 64.88
N PRO A 286 -24.01 10.92 64.25
CA PRO A 286 -23.58 10.62 62.87
C PRO A 286 -22.37 9.68 62.75
N ALA A 287 -22.24 9.05 61.57
CA ALA A 287 -20.98 8.50 61.08
C ALA A 287 -20.71 9.00 59.65
N GLU A 288 -19.57 9.67 59.48
CA GLU A 288 -19.02 10.04 58.18
C GLU A 288 -18.78 8.79 57.33
N THR A 289 -19.29 8.76 56.10
CA THR A 289 -18.59 8.09 55.00
C THR A 289 -18.93 8.83 53.70
N LYS A 290 -17.91 9.50 53.14
CA LYS A 290 -17.91 10.03 51.78
C LYS A 290 -18.11 8.86 50.80
N SER A 291 -19.35 8.61 50.39
CA SER A 291 -19.63 7.85 49.17
C SER A 291 -19.73 8.86 48.03
N ALA A 292 -18.68 8.94 47.22
CA ALA A 292 -18.74 9.59 45.93
C ALA A 292 -19.87 8.90 45.15
N ALA A 293 -20.97 9.64 44.95
CA ALA A 293 -22.14 9.20 44.21
C ALA A 293 -21.68 8.69 42.84
N ASN A 294 -21.83 7.38 42.64
CA ASN A 294 -21.51 6.68 41.41
C ASN A 294 -22.46 7.23 40.32
N LYS A 295 -21.94 8.08 39.43
CA LYS A 295 -22.72 8.62 38.31
C LYS A 295 -22.92 7.48 37.32
N THR A 296 -24.06 6.80 37.37
CA THR A 296 -24.48 5.87 36.32
C THR A 296 -24.69 6.68 35.02
N PRO A 297 -23.91 6.44 33.96
CA PRO A 297 -24.09 7.13 32.70
C PRO A 297 -25.48 6.82 32.14
N VAL A 298 -26.22 7.85 31.74
CA VAL A 298 -27.60 7.76 31.20
C VAL A 298 -27.62 7.08 29.82
N ILE A 299 -26.46 6.96 29.17
CA ILE A 299 -26.28 6.25 27.91
C ILE A 299 -25.35 5.08 28.19
N SER A 300 -25.88 3.86 28.17
CA SER A 300 -25.08 2.63 28.19
C SER A 300 -24.31 2.50 26.88
N ASP A 301 -23.06 2.07 26.93
CA ASP A 301 -22.29 1.71 25.74
C ASP A 301 -23.06 0.64 24.95
N THR A 302 -23.42 0.97 23.71
CA THR A 302 -24.18 0.09 22.84
C THR A 302 -23.24 -0.57 21.84
N GLU A 303 -23.39 -1.88 21.71
CA GLU A 303 -22.72 -2.64 20.66
C GLU A 303 -23.21 -2.12 19.29
N SER A 304 -22.29 -1.98 18.34
CA SER A 304 -22.55 -1.55 16.97
C SER A 304 -22.04 -2.60 15.99
N SER A 305 -22.60 -2.61 14.78
CA SER A 305 -22.07 -3.35 13.65
C SER A 305 -21.20 -2.42 12.81
N PHE A 306 -19.98 -2.83 12.53
CA PHE A 306 -19.01 -2.06 11.76
C PHE A 306 -18.66 -2.82 10.49
N THR A 307 -18.84 -2.19 9.33
CA THR A 307 -18.37 -2.72 8.04
C THR A 307 -17.19 -1.89 7.57
N VAL A 308 -16.04 -2.53 7.43
CA VAL A 308 -14.79 -1.88 7.02
C VAL A 308 -14.39 -2.43 5.66
N THR A 309 -14.29 -1.55 4.67
CA THR A 309 -13.76 -1.87 3.33
C THR A 309 -12.29 -1.50 3.24
N LEU A 310 -11.47 -2.44 2.82
CA LEU A 310 -10.01 -2.37 2.80
C LEU A 310 -9.50 -2.66 1.40
N GLU A 311 -8.41 -1.99 1.01
CA GLU A 311 -7.63 -2.34 -0.18
C GLU A 311 -6.18 -2.58 0.20
N PHE A 312 -5.64 -3.71 -0.21
CA PHE A 312 -4.20 -3.93 -0.24
C PHE A 312 -3.64 -3.33 -1.52
N ILE A 313 -2.56 -2.56 -1.40
CA ILE A 313 -1.93 -1.83 -2.49
C ILE A 313 -0.62 -2.50 -2.87
N GLU A 314 -0.45 -2.75 -4.17
CA GLU A 314 0.79 -3.22 -4.77
C GLU A 314 1.24 -2.23 -5.83
N ILE A 315 2.41 -1.64 -5.61
CA ILE A 315 2.97 -0.65 -6.54
C ILE A 315 3.76 -1.38 -7.62
N ILE A 316 3.38 -1.15 -8.86
CA ILE A 316 4.10 -1.61 -10.05
C ILE A 316 5.22 -0.61 -10.29
N LEU A 317 6.44 -0.96 -9.89
CA LEU A 317 7.61 -0.14 -10.19
C LEU A 317 8.11 -0.46 -11.61
N PRO A 318 8.39 0.55 -12.45
CA PRO A 318 9.06 0.32 -13.72
C PRO A 318 10.43 -0.30 -13.46
N SER A 319 10.82 -1.24 -14.33
CA SER A 319 12.13 -1.88 -14.25
C SER A 319 13.21 -0.83 -14.54
N ASN A 320 14.37 -0.88 -13.89
CA ASN A 320 15.51 0.05 -14.13
C ASN A 320 15.94 0.16 -15.62
N SER A 321 15.48 -0.75 -16.48
CA SER A 321 15.67 -0.75 -17.92
C SER A 321 14.90 0.37 -18.65
N GLU A 322 13.77 0.83 -18.10
CA GLU A 322 12.94 1.89 -18.69
C GLU A 322 13.34 3.29 -18.22
N GLU A 323 14.07 3.39 -17.10
CA GLU A 323 14.55 4.68 -16.56
C GLU A 323 15.77 5.23 -17.33
N ASN A 324 16.47 4.40 -18.11
CA ASN A 324 17.70 4.76 -18.84
C ASN A 324 17.49 5.03 -20.34
N SER A 325 16.24 5.16 -20.82
CA SER A 325 15.95 5.37 -22.24
C SER A 325 15.73 6.84 -22.64
N ASN A 326 16.44 7.78 -22.00
CA ASN A 326 16.49 9.19 -22.43
C ASN A 326 17.91 9.75 -22.34
#